data_AF-A0A1M5M5A3-F1
#
_entry.id   AF-A0A1M5M5A3-F1
#
_cell.length_a   1.000
_cell.length_b   1.000
_cell.length_c   1.000
_cell.angle_alpha   90.00
_cell.angle_beta   90.00
_cell.angle_gamma   90.00
#
_symmetry.space_group_name_H-M   'P 1'
#
loop_
_entity.id
_entity.type
_entity.pdbx_description
1 polymer ?
#
loop_
_entity_poly.entity_id
_entity_poly.type
_entity_poly.pdbx_seq_one_letter_code
_entity_poly.pdbx_strand_id
1 'polypeptide(L)'
;MAAWKTGRWNTLRIRCVGKYPRITTWINYTKIAEFDAATTPHPRYDREQMFQALGREGAIALQVHGGADLWREGAKCRWKNIRVRSL
;
A
#
# COMPACT_ATOMS: atom_id res chain seq x y z
N MET A 1 16.86 0.71 7.81
CA MET A 1 15.58 1.38 8.18
C MET A 1 15.63 2.92 7.99
N ALA A 2 16.41 3.46 7.05
CA ALA A 2 16.63 4.91 6.94
C ALA A 2 15.45 5.71 6.35
N ALA A 3 14.51 5.06 5.66
CA ALA A 3 13.42 5.76 4.97
C ALA A 3 12.35 6.31 5.91
N TRP A 4 12.18 5.77 7.13
CA TRP A 4 11.12 6.18 8.05
C TRP A 4 11.61 7.18 9.10
N LYS A 5 10.78 8.19 9.39
CA LYS A 5 11.00 9.15 10.48
C LYS A 5 9.99 8.88 11.60
N THR A 6 10.44 8.21 12.67
CA THR A 6 9.62 7.95 13.87
C THR A 6 9.17 9.25 14.53
N GLY A 7 7.90 9.33 14.94
CA GLY A 7 7.32 10.51 15.59
C GLY A 7 7.15 11.74 14.68
N ARG A 8 7.43 11.63 13.38
CA ARG A 8 7.30 12.72 12.41
C ARG A 8 6.43 12.30 11.22
N TRP A 9 6.04 13.28 10.42
CA TRP A 9 5.34 13.03 9.16
C TRP A 9 6.27 12.37 8.13
N ASN A 10 5.75 11.33 7.50
CA ASN A 10 6.37 10.63 6.38
C ASN A 10 5.53 10.85 5.13
N THR A 11 6.17 11.05 3.98
CA THR A 11 5.48 11.12 2.70
C THR A 11 5.41 9.73 2.08
N LEU A 12 4.19 9.21 1.92
CA LEU A 12 3.92 7.98 1.18
C LEU A 12 3.53 8.34 -0.26
N ARG A 13 4.10 7.63 -1.23
CA ARG A 13 3.64 7.63 -2.62
C ARG A 13 3.40 6.21 -3.07
N ILE A 14 2.30 6.00 -3.78
CA ILE A 14 1.96 4.72 -4.42
C ILE A 14 1.69 5.01 -5.89
N ARG A 15 2.20 4.16 -6.77
CA ARG A 15 1.85 4.12 -8.19
C ARG A 15 1.34 2.72 -8.50
N CYS A 16 0.10 2.62 -8.97
CA CYS A 16 -0.54 1.37 -9.37
C CYS A 16 -0.96 1.50 -10.83
N VAL A 17 -0.49 0.61 -11.71
CA VAL A 17 -0.81 0.64 -13.14
C VAL A 17 -1.02 -0.75 -13.71
N GLY A 18 -1.75 -0.83 -14.82
CA GLY A 18 -1.94 -2.06 -15.59
C GLY A 18 -3.20 -2.85 -15.20
N LYS A 19 -3.54 -3.85 -16.02
CA LYS A 19 -4.65 -4.80 -15.77
C LYS A 19 -4.33 -5.71 -14.59
N TYR A 20 -3.17 -6.37 -14.64
CA TYR A 20 -2.55 -7.00 -13.47
C TYR A 20 -1.65 -5.94 -12.86
N PRO A 21 -1.94 -5.50 -11.63
CA PRO A 21 -1.34 -4.28 -11.10
C PRO A 21 0.17 -4.45 -10.88
N ARG A 22 0.94 -3.54 -11.48
CA ARG A 22 2.31 -3.25 -11.03
C ARG A 22 2.24 -2.11 -10.03
N ILE A 23 2.61 -2.42 -8.79
CA ILE A 23 2.50 -1.52 -7.64
C ILE A 23 3.90 -1.14 -7.19
N THR A 24 4.21 0.14 -7.24
CA THR A 24 5.46 0.67 -6.69
C THR A 24 5.15 1.61 -5.53
N THR A 25 5.93 1.50 -4.45
CA THR A 25 5.76 2.30 -3.24
C THR A 25 7.03 3.06 -2.89
N TRP A 26 6.86 4.26 -2.32
CA TRP A 26 7.95 5.10 -1.84
C TRP A 26 7.62 5.69 -0.49
N ILE A 27 8.64 5.83 0.34
CA ILE A 27 8.57 6.53 1.61
C ILE A 27 9.66 7.58 1.64
N ASN A 28 9.27 8.84 1.85
CA ASN A 28 10.16 9.99 1.81
C ASN A 28 11.05 10.00 0.55
N TYR A 29 10.42 9.73 -0.61
CA TYR A 29 11.04 9.67 -1.94
C TYR A 29 12.00 8.49 -2.19
N THR A 30 12.28 7.67 -1.18
CA THR A 30 13.03 6.41 -1.35
C THR A 30 12.09 5.32 -1.83
N LYS A 31 12.45 4.62 -2.92
CA LYS A 31 11.71 3.43 -3.41
C LYS A 31 11.82 2.32 -2.36
N ILE A 32 10.69 1.79 -1.92
CA ILE A 32 10.64 0.76 -0.87
C ILE A 32 10.38 -0.61 -1.46
N ALA A 33 9.36 -0.73 -2.31
CA ALA A 33 8.99 -2.00 -2.91
C ALA A 33 8.39 -1.79 -4.29
N GLU A 34 8.54 -2.82 -5.11
CA GLU A 34 7.80 -3.00 -6.34
C GLU A 34 7.25 -4.42 -6.38
N PHE A 35 5.97 -4.54 -6.67
CA PHE A 35 5.27 -5.79 -6.87
C PHE A 35 4.66 -5.81 -8.26
N ASP A 36 4.87 -6.91 -8.99
CA ASP A 36 4.29 -7.12 -10.31
C ASP A 36 3.38 -8.34 -10.31
N ALA A 37 2.08 -8.08 -10.26
CA ALA A 37 1.04 -9.10 -10.32
C ALA A 37 1.03 -9.89 -11.64
N ALA A 38 1.63 -9.38 -12.72
CA ALA A 38 1.64 -10.08 -14.00
C ALA A 38 2.67 -11.23 -14.04
N THR A 39 3.74 -11.11 -13.24
CA THR A 39 4.95 -11.95 -13.34
C THR A 39 5.43 -12.51 -12.00
N THR A 40 4.73 -12.24 -10.88
CA THR A 40 5.13 -12.74 -9.57
C THR A 40 5.26 -14.27 -9.54
N PRO A 41 6.35 -14.83 -8.99
CA PRO A 41 6.54 -16.28 -8.89
C PRO A 41 5.85 -16.90 -7.67
N HIS A 42 4.99 -16.15 -6.97
CA HIS A 42 4.40 -16.63 -5.72
C HIS A 42 3.52 -17.86 -5.98
N PRO A 43 3.79 -19.02 -5.35
CA PRO A 43 3.21 -20.30 -5.76
C PRO A 43 1.70 -20.41 -5.53
N ARG A 44 1.13 -19.51 -4.73
CA ARG A 44 -0.31 -19.44 -4.46
C ARG A 44 -1.01 -18.27 -5.18
N TYR A 45 -0.34 -17.64 -6.14
CA TYR A 45 -0.90 -16.49 -6.86
C TYR A 45 -1.25 -16.88 -8.30
N ASP A 46 -2.52 -16.77 -8.65
CA ASP A 46 -3.01 -16.88 -10.03
C ASP A 46 -3.57 -15.52 -10.47
N ARG A 47 -2.96 -14.93 -11.50
CA ARG A 47 -3.30 -13.57 -11.93
C ARG A 47 -4.71 -13.45 -12.51
N GLU A 48 -5.23 -14.50 -13.17
CA GLU A 48 -6.55 -14.46 -13.78
C GLU A 48 -7.61 -14.62 -12.70
N GLN A 49 -7.44 -15.58 -11.79
CA GLN A 49 -8.32 -15.78 -10.64
C GLN A 49 -8.42 -14.50 -9.81
N MET A 50 -7.28 -13.85 -9.53
CA MET A 50 -7.26 -12.58 -8.80
C MET A 50 -7.95 -11.45 -9.57
N PHE A 51 -7.75 -11.36 -10.89
CA PHE A 51 -8.42 -10.36 -11.72
C PHE A 51 -9.94 -10.55 -11.73
N GLN A 52 -10.43 -11.80 -11.80
CA GLN A 52 -11.87 -12.10 -11.74
C GLN A 52 -12.47 -11.72 -10.38
N ALA A 53 -11.74 -11.93 -9.28
CA ALA A 53 -12.22 -11.62 -7.93
C ALA A 53 -12.21 -10.11 -7.62
N LEU A 54 -11.19 -9.37 -8.06
CA LEU A 54 -10.96 -7.98 -7.65
C LEU A 54 -11.28 -6.93 -8.73
N GLY A 55 -11.33 -7.32 -10.00
CA GLY A 55 -11.57 -6.39 -11.11
C GLY A 55 -10.43 -5.39 -11.36
N ARG A 56 -10.78 -4.24 -11.97
CA ARG A 56 -9.84 -3.20 -12.39
C ARG A 56 -9.68 -2.04 -11.40
N GLU A 57 -10.66 -1.87 -10.52
CA GLU A 57 -10.79 -0.71 -9.65
C GLU A 57 -11.43 -1.10 -8.33
N GLY A 58 -11.19 -0.29 -7.30
CA GLY A 58 -11.70 -0.52 -5.97
C GLY A 58 -11.44 0.67 -5.05
N ALA A 59 -11.98 0.59 -3.84
CA ALA A 59 -11.78 1.63 -2.84
C ALA A 59 -10.35 1.65 -2.29
N ILE A 60 -9.85 2.84 -1.96
CA ILE A 60 -8.63 3.01 -1.18
C ILE A 60 -9.02 3.20 0.29
N ALA A 61 -8.54 2.33 1.16
CA ALA A 61 -8.82 2.36 2.59
C ALA A 61 -7.57 2.70 3.40
N LEU A 62 -7.77 3.34 4.56
CA LEU A 62 -6.74 3.58 5.57
C LEU A 62 -7.03 2.67 6.76
N GLN A 63 -6.12 1.76 7.05
CA GLN A 63 -6.31 0.80 8.14
C GLN A 63 -6.06 1.46 9.50
N VAL A 64 -6.99 1.28 10.43
CA VAL A 64 -6.76 1.43 11.86
C VAL A 64 -6.68 0.02 12.44
N HIS A 65 -5.46 -0.43 12.72
CA HIS A 65 -5.24 -1.79 13.20
C HIS A 65 -5.62 -1.89 14.69
N GLY A 66 -6.48 -2.87 15.04
CA GLY A 66 -6.83 -3.17 16.44
C GLY A 66 -5.80 -4.06 17.15
N GLY A 67 -6.10 -4.46 18.38
CA GLY A 67 -5.29 -5.39 19.19
C GLY A 67 -5.03 -4.83 20.59
N ALA A 68 -5.66 -5.46 21.60
CA ALA A 68 -5.72 -4.95 22.98
C ALA A 68 -4.35 -4.67 23.60
N ASP A 69 -3.31 -5.42 23.21
CA ASP A 69 -1.97 -5.31 23.80
C ASP A 69 -0.89 -4.78 22.83
N LEU A 70 -1.27 -4.44 21.58
CA LEU A 70 -0.32 -3.96 20.58
C LEU A 70 -0.15 -2.44 20.59
N TRP A 71 -1.15 -1.72 21.09
CA TRP A 71 -1.20 -0.28 21.07
C TRP A 71 -1.45 0.27 22.46
N ARG A 72 -0.70 1.32 22.82
CA ARG A 72 -0.99 2.07 24.05
C ARG A 72 -2.38 2.70 23.94
N GLU A 73 -3.08 2.78 25.06
CA GLU A 73 -4.35 3.49 25.14
C GLU A 73 -4.20 4.92 24.59
N GLY A 74 -5.14 5.33 23.74
CA GLY A 74 -5.10 6.63 23.08
C GLY A 74 -4.12 6.76 21.92
N ALA A 75 -3.48 5.67 21.46
CA ALA A 75 -2.68 5.67 20.24
C ALA A 75 -3.52 6.12 19.03
N LYS A 76 -2.93 6.96 18.18
CA LYS A 76 -3.62 7.54 17.02
C LYS A 76 -2.82 7.26 15.76
N CYS A 77 -3.47 6.66 14.76
CA CYS A 77 -2.98 6.71 13.40
C CYS A 77 -3.47 8.01 12.75
N ARG A 78 -2.59 8.76 12.10
CA ARG A 78 -2.90 10.08 11.54
C ARG A 78 -2.42 10.16 10.10
N TRP A 79 -3.28 10.70 9.24
CA TRP A 79 -2.99 10.96 7.84
C TRP A 79 -3.38 12.39 7.48
N LYS A 80 -2.68 12.99 6.52
CA LYS A 80 -2.99 14.30 5.97
C LYS A 80 -2.56 14.37 4.52
N ASN A 81 -3.09 15.34 3.77
CA ASN A 81 -2.72 15.61 2.39
C ASN A 81 -2.88 14.40 1.45
N ILE A 82 -3.92 13.60 1.67
CA ILE A 82 -4.24 12.45 0.81
C ILE A 82 -4.79 12.99 -0.50
N ARG A 83 -4.16 12.63 -1.61
CA ARG A 83 -4.54 13.04 -2.96
C ARG A 83 -4.41 11.85 -3.89
N VAL A 84 -5.32 11.76 -4.86
CA VAL A 84 -5.31 10.73 -5.89
C VAL A 84 -5.44 11.40 -7.25
N ARG A 85 -4.83 10.82 -8.27
CA ARG A 85 -5.04 11.19 -9.67
C ARG A 85 -4.96 9.95 -10.53
N SER A 86 -5.73 9.92 -11.62
CA SER A 86 -5.57 8.93 -12.66
C SER A 86 -4.22 9.09 -13.38
N LEU A 87 -3.73 7.99 -13.95
CA LEU A 87 -2.43 7.89 -14.62
C LEU A 87 -2.59 7.68 -16.12
#